data_AF-A0AAV9LMN8-F1
#
_entry.id   AF-A0AAV9LMN8-F1
#
_cell.length_a   1.000
_cell.length_b   1.000
_cell.length_c   1.000
_cell.angle_alpha   90.00
_cell.angle_beta   90.00
_cell.angle_gamma   90.00
#
_symmetry.space_group_name_H-M   'P 1'
#
loop_
_entity.id
_entity.type
_entity.pdbx_description
1 polymer ?
#
loop_
_entity_poly.entity_id
_entity_poly.type
_entity_poly.pdbx_seq_one_letter_code
_entity_poly.pdbx_strand_id
1 'polypeptide(L)'
;MIEGHQKIPWEMAEKIEEVKEIASQIIVLFNHIFIETNQLADFIKNTTINQEDMKQFYSFNQQPSLGRKILNMYKNQIPTIRVRIKSINNNHKIQT
;
A
#
# COMPACT_ATOMS: atom_id res chain seq x y z
N MET A 1 9.63 -23.60 -11.62
CA MET A 1 8.41 -23.14 -12.31
C MET A 1 7.27 -23.34 -11.35
N ILE A 2 6.62 -22.26 -10.90
CA ILE A 2 5.50 -22.36 -9.94
C ILE A 2 4.24 -22.46 -10.78
N GLU A 3 3.53 -23.58 -10.67
CA GLU A 3 2.31 -23.87 -11.42
C GLU A 3 1.20 -22.86 -11.06
N GLY A 4 0.74 -22.14 -12.09
CA GLY A 4 -0.12 -20.97 -12.00
C GLY A 4 -1.60 -21.28 -11.94
N HIS A 5 -2.08 -21.73 -10.78
CA HIS A 5 -3.53 -21.74 -10.49
C HIS A 5 -3.83 -20.93 -9.22
N GLN A 6 -3.59 -19.63 -9.29
CA GLN A 6 -4.18 -18.71 -8.33
C GLN A 6 -5.63 -18.47 -8.77
N LYS A 7 -6.57 -19.26 -8.22
CA LYS A 7 -8.00 -18.96 -8.35
C LYS A 7 -8.21 -17.57 -7.74
N ILE A 8 -8.44 -16.58 -8.61
CA ILE A 8 -8.78 -15.23 -8.20
C ILE A 8 -10.09 -15.36 -7.41
N PRO A 9 -10.16 -14.91 -6.15
CA PRO A 9 -11.42 -14.88 -5.40
C PRO A 9 -12.48 -14.13 -6.22
N TRP A 10 -13.72 -14.61 -6.24
CA TRP A 10 -14.79 -14.05 -7.10
C TRP A 10 -14.96 -12.54 -6.90
N GLU A 11 -14.84 -12.05 -5.66
CA GLU A 11 -14.91 -10.62 -5.30
C GLU A 11 -13.81 -9.79 -5.99
N MET A 12 -12.65 -10.39 -6.19
CA MET A 12 -11.52 -9.74 -6.85
C MET A 12 -11.69 -9.75 -8.38
N ALA A 13 -12.34 -10.78 -8.93
CA ALA A 13 -12.66 -10.82 -10.36
C ALA A 13 -13.65 -9.72 -10.75
N GLU A 14 -14.71 -9.52 -9.96
CA GLU A 14 -15.70 -8.46 -10.16
C GLU A 14 -15.05 -7.06 -10.15
N LYS A 15 -14.17 -6.82 -9.16
CA LYS A 15 -13.43 -5.55 -9.07
C LYS A 15 -12.47 -5.32 -10.23
N ILE A 16 -11.86 -6.38 -10.76
CA ILE A 16 -10.98 -6.30 -11.93
C ILE A 16 -11.78 -5.96 -13.19
N GLU A 17 -12.98 -6.50 -13.35
CA GLU A 17 -13.85 -6.19 -14.48
C GLU A 17 -14.30 -4.73 -14.47
N GLU A 18 -14.72 -4.22 -13.31
CA GLU A 18 -15.08 -2.81 -13.11
C GLU A 18 -13.92 -1.86 -13.49
N VAL A 19 -12.69 -2.19 -13.07
CA VAL A 19 -11.49 -1.41 -13.42
C VAL A 19 -11.19 -1.47 -14.92
N LYS A 20 -11.39 -2.62 -15.57
CA LYS A 20 -11.19 -2.77 -17.02
C LYS A 20 -12.18 -1.95 -17.83
N GLU A 21 -13.44 -1.90 -17.38
CA GLU A 21 -14.47 -1.09 -18.02
C GLU A 21 -14.11 0.40 -17.97
N ILE A 22 -13.71 0.89 -16.80
CA ILE A 22 -13.24 2.28 -16.66
C ILE A 22 -12.00 2.54 -17.52
N ALA A 23 -11.02 1.63 -17.51
CA ALA A 23 -9.79 1.77 -18.29
C ALA A 23 -10.04 1.78 -19.81
N SER A 24 -11.15 1.21 -20.29
CA SER A 24 -11.50 1.23 -21.71
C SER A 24 -12.03 2.60 -22.18
N GLN A 25 -12.50 3.43 -21.24
CA GLN A 25 -13.12 4.73 -21.52
C GLN A 25 -12.14 5.91 -21.43
N ILE A 26 -10.91 5.69 -20.93
CA ILE A 26 -9.91 6.74 -20.71
C ILE A 26 -8.51 6.27 -21.13
N ILE A 27 -7.62 7.20 -21.49
CA ILE A 27 -6.20 6.90 -21.75
C ILE A 27 -5.53 6.63 -20.39
N VAL A 28 -5.33 5.35 -20.05
CA VAL A 28 -4.67 4.95 -18.80
C VAL A 28 -3.19 4.65 -19.05
N LEU A 29 -2.33 5.37 -18.35
CA LEU A 29 -0.90 5.05 -18.25
C LEU A 29 -0.65 4.20 -16.99
N PHE A 30 -0.38 2.91 -17.17
CA PHE A 30 -0.02 2.02 -16.07
C PHE A 30 1.47 2.17 -15.73
N ASN A 31 1.79 3.01 -14.76
CA ASN A 31 3.13 3.07 -14.20
C ASN A 31 3.23 2.12 -13.01
N HIS A 32 3.94 1.00 -13.19
CA HIS A 32 4.27 0.12 -12.08
C HIS A 32 5.38 0.74 -11.23
N ILE A 33 4.99 1.60 -10.28
CA ILE A 33 5.95 2.14 -9.30
C ILE A 33 6.04 1.13 -8.15
N PHE A 34 7.19 0.47 -8.00
CA PHE A 34 7.53 -0.31 -6.80
C PHE A 34 7.72 0.66 -5.62
N ILE A 35 6.63 1.24 -5.12
CA ILE A 35 6.61 1.90 -3.83
C ILE A 35 6.07 0.85 -2.87
N GLU A 36 6.97 0.08 -2.26
CA GLU A 36 6.62 -0.54 -0.99
C GLU A 36 6.10 0.58 -0.09
N THR A 37 4.81 0.55 0.23
CA THR A 37 4.06 1.54 1.04
C THR A 37 3.79 2.88 0.37
N ASN A 38 2.63 3.00 -0.28
CA ASN A 38 1.95 4.29 -0.36
C ASN A 38 1.56 4.69 1.07
N GLN A 39 2.52 5.24 1.82
CA GLN A 39 2.37 5.56 3.23
C GLN A 39 1.21 6.52 3.47
N LEU A 40 0.89 7.34 2.47
CA LEU A 40 -0.25 8.23 2.50
C LEU A 40 -1.57 7.43 2.46
N ALA A 41 -1.70 6.47 1.55
CA ALA A 41 -2.87 5.58 1.51
C ALA A 41 -3.00 4.72 2.77
N ASP A 42 -1.88 4.16 3.27
CA ASP A 42 -1.88 3.41 4.53
C ASP A 42 -2.29 4.30 5.71
N PHE A 43 -1.78 5.52 5.78
CA PHE A 43 -2.14 6.49 6.81
C PHE A 43 -3.63 6.86 6.74
N ILE A 44 -4.16 7.14 5.54
CA ILE A 44 -5.58 7.45 5.34
C ILE A 44 -6.43 6.27 5.80
N LYS A 45 -6.14 5.06 5.29
CA LYS A 45 -6.86 3.83 5.67
C LYS A 45 -6.86 3.64 7.17
N ASN A 46 -5.69 3.70 7.82
CA ASN A 46 -5.58 3.48 9.27
C ASN A 46 -6.26 4.59 10.09
N THR A 47 -6.35 5.82 9.55
CA THR A 47 -7.05 6.92 10.21
C THR A 47 -8.57 6.74 10.13
N THR A 48 -9.08 6.13 9.06
CA THR A 48 -10.52 5.93 8.84
C THR A 48 -11.04 4.55 9.30
N ILE A 49 -10.16 3.56 9.52
CA ILE A 49 -10.58 2.16 9.76
C ILE A 49 -11.47 1.95 10.98
N ASN A 50 -11.39 2.86 11.96
CA ASN A 50 -12.16 2.81 13.21
C ASN A 50 -13.10 4.01 13.37
N GLN A 51 -13.38 4.75 12.30
CA GLN A 51 -14.19 5.96 12.35
C GLN A 51 -15.24 5.93 11.25
N GLU A 52 -16.51 5.96 11.65
CA GLU A 52 -17.63 6.07 10.71
C GLU A 52 -17.78 7.51 10.16
N ASP A 53 -17.23 8.50 10.87
CA ASP A 53 -17.28 9.90 10.49
C ASP A 53 -16.20 10.31 9.48
N MET A 54 -16.60 11.11 8.50
CA MET A 54 -15.70 11.73 7.54
C MET A 54 -14.76 12.71 8.23
N LYS A 55 -13.47 12.35 8.35
CA LYS A 55 -12.43 13.28 8.80
C LYS A 55 -11.96 14.19 7.67
N GLN A 56 -12.26 15.47 7.78
CA GLN A 56 -11.75 16.52 6.89
C GLN A 56 -10.77 17.44 7.61
N PHE A 57 -9.67 17.75 6.93
CA PHE A 57 -8.67 18.72 7.40
C PHE A 57 -8.62 19.87 6.40
N TYR A 58 -8.85 21.09 6.87
CA TYR A 58 -8.87 22.31 6.03
C TYR A 58 -7.50 22.99 5.96
N SER A 59 -6.60 22.66 6.89
CA SER A 59 -5.23 23.16 6.87
C SER A 59 -4.23 22.06 7.21
N PHE A 60 -3.00 22.22 6.70
CA PHE A 60 -1.90 21.31 6.95
C PHE A 60 -1.65 21.09 8.45
N ASN A 61 -1.77 22.15 9.25
CA ASN A 61 -1.52 22.11 10.69
C ASN A 61 -2.57 21.32 11.49
N GLN A 62 -3.77 21.11 10.94
CA GLN A 62 -4.80 20.29 11.57
C GLN A 62 -4.52 18.79 11.43
N GLN A 63 -3.60 18.40 10.53
CA GLN A 63 -3.27 17.00 10.36
C GLN A 63 -2.39 16.47 11.51
N PRO A 64 -2.58 15.20 11.90
CA PRO A 64 -1.67 14.51 12.80
C PRO A 64 -0.21 14.62 12.34
N SER A 65 0.72 14.64 13.29
CA SER A 65 2.17 14.76 13.02
C SER A 65 2.67 13.75 12.00
N LEU A 66 2.15 12.51 12.03
CA LEU A 66 2.48 11.47 11.07
C LEU A 66 1.99 11.81 9.65
N GLY A 67 0.76 12.30 9.49
CA GLY A 67 0.23 12.73 8.19
C GLY A 67 1.03 13.88 7.59
N ARG A 68 1.37 14.89 8.41
CA ARG A 68 2.25 15.99 8.00
C ARG A 68 3.63 15.52 7.54
N LYS A 69 4.24 14.59 8.27
CA LYS A 69 5.53 13.99 7.90
C LYS A 69 5.45 13.30 6.54
N ILE A 70 4.42 12.46 6.34
CA ILE A 70 4.22 11.73 5.09
C ILE A 70 4.04 12.70 3.92
N LEU A 71 3.18 13.71 4.05
CA LEU A 71 2.97 14.71 3.01
C LEU A 71 4.26 15.46 2.65
N ASN A 72 5.08 15.82 3.63
CA ASN A 72 6.37 16.47 3.38
C ASN A 72 7.37 15.56 2.67
N MET A 73 7.43 14.28 3.03
CA MET A 73 8.27 13.29 2.32
C MET A 73 7.82 13.14 0.86
N TYR A 74 6.52 13.07 0.62
CA TYR A 74 5.95 13.03 -0.73
C TYR A 74 6.27 14.29 -1.54
N LYS A 75 6.08 15.48 -0.96
CA LYS A 75 6.39 16.77 -1.61
C LYS A 75 7.85 16.85 -2.03
N ASN A 76 8.75 16.31 -1.21
CA ASN A 76 10.20 16.30 -1.45
C ASN A 76 10.68 15.07 -2.25
N GLN A 77 9.76 14.23 -2.73
CA GLN A 77 10.06 13.01 -3.51
C GLN A 77 11.08 12.08 -2.80
N ILE A 78 11.02 12.02 -1.47
CA ILE A 78 11.94 11.18 -0.69
C ILE A 78 11.45 9.72 -0.76
N PRO A 79 12.28 8.80 -1.29
CA PRO A 79 11.90 7.40 -1.35
C PRO A 79 11.80 6.83 0.07
N THR A 80 10.75 6.07 0.32
CA THR A 80 10.58 5.38 1.60
C THR A 80 10.73 3.88 1.40
N ILE A 81 11.65 3.25 2.14
CA ILE A 81 11.97 1.82 2.00
C ILE A 81 11.65 1.14 3.34
N ARG A 82 10.88 0.05 3.34
CA ARG A 82 10.58 -0.73 4.54
C ARG A 82 11.54 -1.92 4.63
N VAL A 83 12.65 -1.75 5.34
CA VAL A 83 13.59 -2.86 5.58
C VAL A 83 13.09 -3.72 6.73
N ARG A 84 12.73 -4.98 6.46
CA ARG A 84 12.46 -5.98 7.49
C ARG A 84 13.67 -6.89 7.66
N ILE A 85 14.42 -6.67 8.74
CA ILE A 85 15.54 -7.54 9.10
C ILE A 85 14.97 -8.86 9.65
N LYS A 86 15.25 -9.97 8.99
CA LYS A 86 15.00 -11.32 9.53
C LYS A 86 16.32 -11.85 10.09
N SER A 87 16.37 -12.08 11.40
CA SER A 87 17.42 -12.92 12.00
C SER A 87 17.11 -14.37 11.62
N ILE A 88 18.07 -15.04 10.98
CA ILE A 88 18.03 -16.48 10.73
C ILE A 88 19.02 -17.11 11.72
N ASN A 89 18.51 -17.75 12.77
CA ASN A 89 19.34 -18.53 13.68
C ASN A 89 19.52 -19.93 13.10
N ASN A 90 20.72 -20.23 12.59
CA ASN A 90 21.11 -21.57 12.16
C ASN A 90 21.51 -22.43 13.37
N ASN A 91 20.54 -22.93 14.13
CA ASN A 91 20.79 -23.99 15.11
C ASN A 91 20.89 -25.34 14.37
N HIS A 92 22.02 -25.58 13.70
CA HIS A 92 22.37 -26.93 13.26
C HIS A 92 22.71 -27.78 14.49
N LYS A 93 21.74 -28.57 14.96
CA LYS A 93 22.02 -29.69 15.86
C LYS A 93 22.79 -30.74 15.05
N ILE A 94 24.11 -30.77 15.23
CA ILE A 94 24.94 -31.90 14.86
C ILE A 94 24.55 -33.02 15.83
N GLN A 95 23.83 -34.03 15.36
CA GLN A 95 23.67 -35.29 16.08
C GLN A 95 24.94 -36.11 15.82
N THR A 96 25.80 -36.20 16.83
CA THR A 96 26.84 -37.23 16.99
C THR A 96 26.22 -38.58 17.29
#